data_AF-A0A4R8Q3J1-F1
#
_entry.id   AF-A0A4R8Q3J1-F1
#
_cell.length_a   1.000
_cell.length_b   1.000
_cell.length_c   1.000
_cell.angle_alpha   90.00
_cell.angle_beta   90.00
_cell.angle_gamma   90.00
#
_symmetry.space_group_name_H-M   'P 1'
#
loop_
_entity.id
_entity.type
_entity.pdbx_description
1 polymer ?
#
loop_
_entity_poly.entity_id
_entity_poly.type
_entity_poly.pdbx_seq_one_letter_code
_entity_poly.pdbx_strand_id
1 'polypeptide(L)'
;MRVSSIILAATSAATVLGAPLEKRANYDPLPGGDITILNYALVLEYLEREFYRQGLANYTEADFCEFAAGESSKFYKNLQNIYEDEKSHVQFLETALNGSAIPEPSFKFPSTDARSFLALASILEGTGVSAYLGAAAVIADKAYVTPAGSILTVEARHSAFIRSALGRKPFPKPYDTPLNFNQVYSLAAQFVSSFAPGTPELPFKAFPPLEVDIGTDGVTFKGAYADAVSAGTIQPGQAVYAVHFSGLDTYYVPAVVSGNDYTVAGPPSGLDGQVYVVLSTADGSSTKVSDENTIAGVGIAEISDPTYV
;
A
#
# COMPACT_ATOMS: atom_id res chain seq x y z
N MET A 1 26.11 -21.07 47.31
CA MET A 1 26.04 -19.74 46.67
C MET A 1 25.24 -19.87 45.39
N ARG A 2 24.00 -19.39 45.37
CA ARG A 2 23.23 -19.19 44.14
C ARG A 2 22.96 -17.68 44.05
N VAL A 3 23.53 -17.04 43.04
CA VAL A 3 23.33 -15.61 42.80
C VAL A 3 22.15 -15.50 41.83
N SER A 4 21.04 -14.94 42.31
CA SER A 4 19.90 -14.58 41.45
C SER A 4 20.17 -13.22 40.82
N SER A 5 20.35 -13.19 39.50
CA SER A 5 20.38 -11.95 38.72
C SER A 5 18.95 -11.55 38.38
N ILE A 6 18.48 -10.44 38.94
CA ILE A 6 17.25 -9.77 38.53
C ILE A 6 17.59 -8.95 37.27
N ILE A 7 17.10 -9.39 36.12
CA ILE A 7 17.13 -8.59 34.90
C ILE A 7 15.97 -7.60 35.01
N LEU A 8 16.30 -6.32 35.21
CA LEU A 8 15.37 -5.21 35.13
C LEU A 8 15.10 -4.94 33.65
N ALA A 9 13.99 -5.46 33.12
CA ALA A 9 13.54 -5.13 31.78
C ALA A 9 13.09 -3.65 31.75
N ALA A 10 13.87 -2.81 31.08
CA ALA A 10 13.47 -1.44 30.76
C ALA A 10 12.29 -1.52 29.77
N THR A 11 11.11 -1.18 30.26
CA THR A 11 9.89 -1.05 29.45
C THR A 11 9.96 0.29 28.73
N SER A 12 10.27 0.26 27.43
CA SER A 12 10.03 1.38 26.52
C SER A 12 8.51 1.52 26.36
N ALA A 13 7.92 2.46 27.09
CA ALA A 13 6.52 2.82 26.92
C ALA A 13 6.35 3.55 25.57
N ALA A 14 5.95 2.81 24.54
CA ALA A 14 5.38 3.41 23.35
C ALA A 14 4.06 4.08 23.76
N THR A 15 4.00 5.40 23.70
CA THR A 15 2.76 6.15 23.93
C THR A 15 1.86 5.95 22.71
N VAL A 16 0.95 4.98 22.80
CA VAL A 16 -0.14 4.85 21.83
C VAL A 16 -1.17 5.94 22.17
N LEU A 17 -1.01 7.11 21.55
CA LEU A 17 -2.04 8.13 21.56
C LEU A 17 -3.09 7.71 20.53
N GLY A 18 -4.24 7.21 20.99
CA GLY A 18 -5.43 7.15 20.15
C GLY A 18 -5.73 8.57 19.68
N ALA A 19 -5.63 8.81 18.37
CA ALA A 19 -5.87 10.13 17.82
C ALA A 19 -7.31 10.56 18.14
N PRO A 20 -7.54 11.76 18.71
CA PRO A 20 -8.89 12.30 18.81
C PRO A 20 -9.49 12.38 17.40
N LEU A 21 -10.78 12.06 17.27
CA LEU A 21 -11.52 12.26 16.02
C LEU A 21 -11.52 13.75 15.69
N GLU A 22 -10.59 14.18 14.84
CA GLU A 22 -10.59 15.53 14.33
C GLU A 22 -11.80 15.72 13.41
N LYS A 23 -12.51 16.83 13.60
CA LYS A 23 -13.55 17.26 12.65
C LYS A 23 -12.92 17.25 11.26
N ARG A 24 -13.59 16.66 10.25
CA ARG A 24 -13.16 16.73 8.85
C ARG A 24 -12.65 18.15 8.61
N ALA A 25 -11.34 18.30 8.37
CA ALA A 25 -10.80 19.57 7.92
C ALA A 25 -11.67 20.01 6.74
N ASN A 26 -11.96 21.32 6.64
CA ASN A 26 -12.63 21.83 5.45
C ASN A 26 -11.81 21.34 4.25
N TYR A 27 -12.36 20.36 3.54
CA TYR A 27 -11.68 19.72 2.45
C TYR A 27 -11.70 20.69 1.29
N ASP A 28 -10.51 21.18 0.91
CA ASP A 28 -10.36 21.82 -0.38
C ASP A 28 -10.53 20.73 -1.44
N PRO A 29 -11.56 20.82 -2.30
CA PRO A 29 -11.79 19.82 -3.33
C PRO A 29 -10.55 19.69 -4.21
N LEU A 30 -10.16 18.44 -4.51
CA LEU A 30 -9.13 18.18 -5.51
C LEU A 30 -9.48 18.93 -6.81
N PRO A 31 -8.49 19.44 -7.56
CA PRO A 31 -8.74 19.95 -8.90
C PRO A 31 -9.50 18.89 -9.71
N GLY A 32 -10.68 19.23 -10.24
CA GLY A 32 -11.57 18.32 -10.95
C GLY A 32 -12.57 17.53 -10.08
N GLY A 33 -12.52 17.68 -8.75
CA GLY A 33 -13.48 17.09 -7.81
C GLY A 33 -13.54 15.56 -7.88
N ASP A 34 -14.74 15.00 -7.74
CA ASP A 34 -14.95 13.55 -7.78
C ASP A 34 -14.53 12.91 -9.11
N ILE A 35 -14.56 13.64 -10.24
CA ILE A 35 -14.09 13.11 -11.53
C ILE A 35 -12.61 12.74 -11.47
N THR A 36 -11.80 13.51 -10.75
CA THR A 36 -10.39 13.21 -10.52
C THR A 36 -10.22 11.98 -9.63
N ILE A 37 -11.05 11.84 -8.59
CA ILE A 37 -11.03 10.68 -7.69
C ILE A 37 -11.46 9.40 -8.43
N LEU A 38 -12.48 9.49 -9.29
CA LEU A 38 -12.97 8.36 -10.07
C LEU A 38 -11.99 7.94 -11.16
N ASN A 39 -11.34 8.89 -11.86
CA ASN A 39 -10.29 8.54 -12.83
C ASN A 39 -9.05 7.96 -12.15
N TYR A 40 -8.74 8.42 -10.93
CA TYR A 40 -7.72 7.80 -10.09
C TYR A 40 -8.06 6.34 -9.78
N ALA A 41 -9.27 6.06 -9.30
CA ALA A 41 -9.72 4.70 -9.05
C ALA A 41 -9.69 3.87 -10.33
N LEU A 42 -10.14 4.43 -11.46
CA LEU A 42 -10.19 3.73 -12.74
C LEU A 42 -8.81 3.24 -13.20
N VAL A 43 -7.74 4.02 -12.96
CA VAL A 43 -6.37 3.58 -13.30
C VAL A 43 -5.93 2.40 -12.46
N LEU A 44 -6.29 2.36 -11.18
CA LEU A 44 -5.98 1.24 -10.28
C LEU A 44 -6.73 -0.02 -10.71
N GLU A 45 -7.99 0.14 -11.07
CA GLU A 45 -8.87 -0.95 -11.51
C GLU A 45 -8.45 -1.50 -12.88
N TYR A 46 -7.99 -0.64 -13.80
CA TYR A 46 -7.34 -1.10 -15.02
C TYR A 46 -6.08 -1.91 -14.71
N LEU A 47 -5.27 -1.46 -13.75
CA LEU A 47 -4.03 -2.14 -13.34
C LEU A 47 -4.34 -3.54 -12.81
N GLU A 48 -5.28 -3.67 -11.87
CA GLU A 48 -5.64 -4.96 -11.25
C GLU A 48 -6.30 -5.91 -12.25
N ARG A 49 -7.27 -5.41 -13.03
CA ARG A 49 -7.89 -6.19 -14.12
C ARG A 49 -6.85 -6.73 -15.11
N GLU A 50 -5.94 -5.88 -15.58
CA GLU A 50 -4.91 -6.27 -16.54
C GLU A 50 -3.89 -7.24 -15.91
N PHE A 51 -3.53 -7.04 -14.65
CA PHE A 51 -2.68 -7.95 -13.90
C PHE A 51 -3.27 -9.36 -13.82
N TYR A 52 -4.53 -9.49 -13.40
CA TYR A 52 -5.20 -10.79 -13.34
C TYR A 52 -5.40 -11.40 -14.74
N ARG A 53 -5.75 -10.58 -15.75
CA ARG A 53 -5.86 -11.04 -17.14
C ARG A 53 -4.57 -11.68 -17.63
N GLN A 54 -3.42 -11.02 -17.41
CA GLN A 54 -2.11 -11.56 -17.78
C GLN A 54 -1.77 -12.82 -16.96
N GLY A 55 -2.02 -12.82 -15.65
CA GLY A 55 -1.80 -13.98 -14.80
C GLY A 55 -2.58 -15.21 -15.25
N LEU A 56 -3.87 -15.07 -15.53
CA LEU A 56 -4.73 -16.16 -16.01
C LEU A 56 -4.37 -16.65 -17.42
N ALA A 57 -3.71 -15.81 -18.22
CA ALA A 57 -3.18 -16.21 -19.52
C ALA A 57 -1.82 -16.93 -19.40
N ASN A 58 -1.01 -16.57 -18.41
CA ASN A 58 0.35 -17.07 -18.22
C ASN A 58 0.43 -18.32 -17.35
N TYR A 59 -0.55 -18.53 -16.46
CA TYR A 59 -0.55 -19.61 -15.47
C TYR A 59 -1.86 -20.42 -15.51
N THR A 60 -1.73 -21.71 -15.26
CA THR A 60 -2.81 -22.69 -15.24
C THR A 60 -3.17 -23.09 -13.81
N GLU A 61 -4.29 -23.80 -13.63
CA GLU A 61 -4.67 -24.37 -12.34
C GLU A 61 -3.54 -25.17 -11.68
N ALA A 62 -2.78 -25.93 -12.48
CA ALA A 62 -1.71 -26.79 -11.99
C ALA A 62 -0.57 -26.01 -11.31
N ASP A 63 -0.31 -24.77 -11.76
CA ASP A 63 0.74 -23.92 -11.22
C ASP A 63 0.40 -23.41 -9.81
N PHE A 64 -0.88 -23.43 -9.43
CA PHE A 64 -1.37 -22.94 -8.14
C PHE A 64 -1.62 -24.03 -7.09
N CYS A 65 -1.36 -25.30 -7.42
CA CYS A 65 -1.63 -26.44 -6.54
C CYS A 65 -1.04 -26.29 -5.13
N GLU A 66 0.16 -25.70 -5.01
CA GLU A 66 0.83 -25.48 -3.72
C GLU A 66 0.03 -24.56 -2.78
N PHE A 67 -0.70 -23.59 -3.33
CA PHE A 67 -1.40 -22.55 -2.56
C PHE A 67 -2.86 -22.91 -2.26
N ALA A 68 -3.38 -23.96 -2.90
CA ALA A 68 -4.80 -24.26 -2.93
C ALA A 68 -5.29 -25.16 -1.79
N ALA A 69 -4.41 -25.58 -0.86
CA ALA A 69 -4.75 -26.46 0.26
C ALA A 69 -5.52 -27.74 -0.15
N GLY A 70 -5.18 -28.31 -1.33
CA GLY A 70 -5.84 -29.50 -1.88
C GLY A 70 -7.09 -29.22 -2.73
N GLU A 71 -7.49 -27.97 -2.90
CA GLU A 71 -8.70 -27.54 -3.63
C GLU A 71 -8.35 -26.69 -4.87
N SER A 72 -7.44 -27.19 -5.73
CA SER A 72 -6.86 -26.45 -6.87
C SER A 72 -7.90 -25.82 -7.78
N SER A 73 -8.94 -26.57 -8.15
CA SER A 73 -9.98 -26.10 -9.07
C SER A 73 -10.79 -24.95 -8.47
N LYS A 74 -11.12 -25.04 -7.18
CA LYS A 74 -11.82 -23.97 -6.47
C LYS A 74 -10.93 -22.74 -6.31
N PHE A 75 -9.66 -22.92 -5.99
CA PHE A 75 -8.69 -21.84 -5.88
C PHE A 75 -8.53 -21.08 -7.20
N TYR A 76 -8.27 -21.79 -8.30
CA TYR A 76 -8.13 -21.19 -9.61
C TYR A 76 -9.44 -20.52 -10.07
N LYS A 77 -10.60 -21.11 -9.76
CA LYS A 77 -11.90 -20.49 -10.03
C LYS A 77 -12.08 -19.18 -9.26
N ASN A 78 -11.59 -19.08 -8.03
CA ASN A 78 -11.61 -17.81 -7.29
C ASN A 78 -10.72 -16.75 -7.95
N LEU A 79 -9.53 -17.09 -8.45
CA LEU A 79 -8.70 -16.14 -9.22
C LEU A 79 -9.42 -15.65 -10.49
N GLN A 80 -10.16 -16.53 -11.17
CA GLN A 80 -11.01 -16.15 -12.31
C GLN A 80 -12.16 -15.23 -11.89
N ASN A 81 -12.74 -15.44 -10.70
CA ASN A 81 -13.81 -14.60 -10.20
C ASN A 81 -13.29 -13.20 -9.83
N ILE A 82 -12.10 -13.09 -9.21
CA ILE A 82 -11.45 -11.80 -8.95
C ILE A 82 -11.31 -11.02 -10.26
N TYR A 83 -10.77 -11.64 -11.31
CA TYR A 83 -10.69 -11.00 -12.62
C TYR A 83 -12.04 -10.48 -13.17
N GLU A 84 -13.13 -11.22 -13.01
CA GLU A 84 -14.46 -10.76 -13.45
C GLU A 84 -15.04 -9.66 -12.53
N ASP A 85 -14.69 -9.68 -11.25
CA ASP A 85 -14.97 -8.59 -10.32
C ASP A 85 -14.24 -7.33 -10.81
N GLU A 86 -12.91 -7.34 -10.97
CA GLU A 86 -12.11 -6.20 -11.48
C GLU A 86 -12.66 -5.60 -12.78
N LYS A 87 -13.07 -6.47 -13.70
CA LYS A 87 -13.69 -6.05 -14.96
C LYS A 87 -15.02 -5.33 -14.74
N SER A 88 -15.82 -5.77 -13.78
CA SER A 88 -17.08 -5.13 -13.40
C SER A 88 -16.83 -3.78 -12.72
N HIS A 89 -15.76 -3.66 -11.94
CA HIS A 89 -15.35 -2.42 -11.26
C HIS A 89 -14.91 -1.36 -12.28
N VAL A 90 -14.06 -1.73 -13.24
CA VAL A 90 -13.71 -0.89 -14.39
C VAL A 90 -14.97 -0.43 -15.14
N GLN A 91 -15.88 -1.35 -15.50
CA GLN A 91 -17.09 -0.98 -16.23
C GLN A 91 -17.96 0.00 -15.44
N PHE A 92 -18.08 -0.19 -14.12
CA PHE A 92 -18.80 0.72 -13.26
C PHE A 92 -18.18 2.12 -13.30
N LEU A 93 -16.86 2.23 -13.14
CA LEU A 93 -16.16 3.51 -13.14
C LEU A 93 -16.20 4.22 -14.49
N GLU A 94 -16.00 3.50 -15.61
CA GLU A 94 -16.17 4.04 -16.96
C GLU A 94 -17.59 4.59 -17.16
N THR A 95 -18.61 3.88 -16.64
CA THR A 95 -20.00 4.33 -16.70
C THR A 95 -20.23 5.59 -15.86
N ALA A 96 -19.68 5.64 -14.64
CA ALA A 96 -19.81 6.77 -13.74
C ALA A 96 -19.10 8.02 -14.28
N LEU A 97 -17.93 7.84 -14.89
CA LEU A 97 -17.11 8.88 -15.51
C LEU A 97 -17.68 9.35 -16.86
N ASN A 98 -18.43 8.49 -17.55
CA ASN A 98 -18.95 8.76 -18.88
C ASN A 98 -17.81 9.21 -19.83
N GLY A 99 -18.04 10.18 -20.72
CA GLY A 99 -17.00 10.73 -21.61
C GLY A 99 -15.82 11.43 -20.92
N SER A 100 -15.73 11.41 -19.58
CA SER A 100 -14.57 11.89 -18.81
C SER A 100 -13.63 10.78 -18.34
N ALA A 101 -13.90 9.52 -18.68
CA ALA A 101 -13.00 8.40 -18.40
C ALA A 101 -11.69 8.55 -19.18
N ILE A 102 -10.56 8.46 -18.49
CA ILE A 102 -9.25 8.44 -19.16
C ILE A 102 -9.00 7.07 -19.82
N PRO A 103 -8.29 7.05 -20.96
CA PRO A 103 -7.95 5.80 -21.62
C PRO A 103 -7.08 4.89 -20.73
N GLU A 104 -7.29 3.58 -20.84
CA GLU A 104 -6.50 2.57 -20.17
C GLU A 104 -4.99 2.71 -20.48
N PRO A 105 -4.12 2.77 -19.43
CA PRO A 105 -2.68 2.75 -19.61
C PRO A 105 -2.17 1.37 -20.04
N SER A 106 -0.95 1.33 -20.57
CA SER A 106 -0.24 0.05 -20.71
C SER A 106 0.51 -0.29 -19.42
N PHE A 107 0.41 -1.54 -18.98
CA PHE A 107 1.04 -2.02 -17.75
C PHE A 107 2.13 -3.06 -17.98
N LYS A 108 3.07 -3.15 -17.05
CA LYS A 108 4.09 -4.21 -16.99
C LYS A 108 4.25 -4.71 -15.56
N PHE A 109 4.22 -6.03 -15.40
CA PHE A 109 4.33 -6.69 -14.11
C PHE A 109 5.59 -7.56 -14.03
N PRO A 110 6.32 -7.55 -12.91
CA PRO A 110 7.52 -8.36 -12.72
C PRO A 110 7.21 -9.81 -12.29
N SER A 111 6.04 -10.35 -12.64
CA SER A 111 5.64 -11.72 -12.30
C SER A 111 6.30 -12.72 -13.26
N THR A 112 6.96 -13.74 -12.71
CA THR A 112 7.67 -14.78 -13.51
C THR A 112 7.17 -16.19 -13.24
N ASP A 113 6.39 -16.40 -12.19
CA ASP A 113 5.80 -17.68 -11.77
C ASP A 113 4.54 -17.45 -10.91
N ALA A 114 3.81 -18.52 -10.57
CA ALA A 114 2.59 -18.45 -9.77
C ALA A 114 2.81 -17.85 -8.36
N ARG A 115 4.00 -18.04 -7.77
CA ARG A 115 4.31 -17.49 -6.44
C ARG A 115 4.51 -15.98 -6.50
N SER A 116 5.32 -15.50 -7.44
CA SER A 116 5.55 -14.08 -7.68
C SER A 116 4.27 -13.38 -8.14
N PHE A 117 3.39 -14.08 -8.89
CA PHE A 117 2.04 -13.62 -9.18
C PHE A 117 1.25 -13.40 -7.89
N LEU A 118 1.08 -14.42 -7.03
CA LEU A 118 0.30 -14.27 -5.80
C LEU A 118 0.92 -13.25 -4.84
N ALA A 119 2.25 -13.15 -4.78
CA ALA A 119 2.94 -12.14 -3.97
C ALA A 119 2.63 -10.72 -4.44
N LEU A 120 2.62 -10.49 -5.77
CA LEU A 120 2.24 -9.20 -6.34
C LEU A 120 0.74 -8.94 -6.20
N ALA A 121 -0.11 -9.95 -6.39
CA ALA A 121 -1.54 -9.86 -6.14
C ALA A 121 -1.80 -9.37 -4.70
N SER A 122 -1.14 -9.97 -3.70
CA SER A 122 -1.28 -9.53 -2.30
C SER A 122 -0.93 -8.05 -2.10
N ILE A 123 0.04 -7.53 -2.86
CA ILE A 123 0.47 -6.13 -2.79
C ILE A 123 -0.58 -5.22 -3.42
N LEU A 124 -1.04 -5.56 -4.63
CA LEU A 124 -2.01 -4.77 -5.38
C LEU A 124 -3.34 -4.69 -4.64
N GLU A 125 -3.90 -5.83 -4.24
CA GLU A 125 -5.17 -5.94 -3.51
C GLU A 125 -5.17 -5.12 -2.21
N GLY A 126 -4.09 -5.20 -1.42
CA GLY A 126 -3.98 -4.36 -0.22
C GLY A 126 -3.85 -2.87 -0.56
N THR A 127 -3.23 -2.54 -1.69
CA THR A 127 -3.15 -1.16 -2.20
C THR A 127 -4.51 -0.66 -2.69
N GLY A 128 -5.31 -1.50 -3.38
CA GLY A 128 -6.69 -1.23 -3.75
C GLY A 128 -7.57 -0.91 -2.52
N VAL A 129 -7.52 -1.77 -1.49
CA VAL A 129 -8.16 -1.51 -0.19
C VAL A 129 -7.76 -0.15 0.38
N SER A 130 -6.46 0.13 0.42
CA SER A 130 -5.92 1.37 0.98
C SER A 130 -6.36 2.62 0.19
N ALA A 131 -6.49 2.48 -1.14
CA ALA A 131 -6.92 3.54 -2.05
C ALA A 131 -8.39 3.91 -1.84
N TYR A 132 -9.28 2.91 -1.86
CA TYR A 132 -10.70 3.13 -1.65
C TYR A 132 -10.98 3.68 -0.24
N LEU A 133 -10.32 3.13 0.78
CA LEU A 133 -10.48 3.60 2.15
C LEU A 133 -9.96 5.03 2.33
N GLY A 134 -8.83 5.37 1.71
CA GLY A 134 -8.29 6.74 1.71
C GLY A 134 -9.21 7.74 1.02
N ALA A 135 -9.76 7.36 -0.14
CA ALA A 135 -10.68 8.20 -0.92
C ALA A 135 -12.04 8.40 -0.23
N ALA A 136 -12.49 7.45 0.62
CA ALA A 136 -13.77 7.53 1.32
C ALA A 136 -13.93 8.79 2.19
N ALA A 137 -12.82 9.35 2.69
CA ALA A 137 -12.82 10.57 3.48
C ALA A 137 -13.17 11.82 2.65
N VAL A 138 -12.89 11.81 1.34
CA VAL A 138 -12.84 13.00 0.49
C VAL A 138 -13.85 13.01 -0.65
N ILE A 139 -14.50 11.88 -0.94
CA ILE A 139 -15.56 11.81 -1.95
C ILE A 139 -16.75 12.73 -1.57
N ALA A 140 -17.12 13.62 -2.49
CA ALA A 140 -18.12 14.65 -2.23
C ALA A 140 -19.53 14.14 -2.51
N ASP A 141 -19.77 13.64 -3.72
CA ASP A 141 -21.06 13.13 -4.18
C ASP A 141 -21.42 11.83 -3.44
N LYS A 142 -22.57 11.87 -2.76
CA LYS A 142 -23.09 10.74 -1.99
C LYS A 142 -23.56 9.59 -2.87
N ALA A 143 -23.83 9.84 -4.15
CA ALA A 143 -24.13 8.80 -5.13
C ALA A 143 -22.96 7.82 -5.29
N TYR A 144 -21.72 8.27 -5.10
CA TYR A 144 -20.53 7.42 -5.24
C TYR A 144 -20.09 6.72 -3.95
N VAL A 145 -20.52 7.21 -2.78
CA VAL A 145 -20.11 6.64 -1.47
C VAL A 145 -20.50 5.17 -1.34
N THR A 146 -21.76 4.83 -1.66
CA THR A 146 -22.23 3.44 -1.49
C THR A 146 -21.60 2.48 -2.50
N PRO A 147 -21.52 2.81 -3.80
CA PRO A 147 -20.78 1.98 -4.75
C PRO A 147 -19.30 1.81 -4.40
N ALA A 148 -18.58 2.89 -4.07
CA ALA A 148 -17.17 2.81 -3.68
C ALA A 148 -16.98 1.98 -2.40
N GLY A 149 -17.88 2.12 -1.43
CA GLY A 149 -17.89 1.27 -0.23
C GLY A 149 -18.18 -0.19 -0.53
N SER A 150 -19.01 -0.49 -1.54
CA SER A 150 -19.26 -1.87 -1.98
C SER A 150 -17.99 -2.51 -2.55
N ILE A 151 -17.31 -1.78 -3.44
CA ILE A 151 -16.03 -2.19 -4.03
C ILE A 151 -14.99 -2.46 -2.94
N LEU A 152 -14.76 -1.50 -2.04
CA LEU A 152 -13.81 -1.64 -0.93
C LEU A 152 -13.99 -2.95 -0.15
N THR A 153 -15.22 -3.39 0.11
CA THR A 153 -15.44 -4.65 0.85
C THR A 153 -15.12 -5.90 0.03
N VAL A 154 -15.20 -5.83 -1.30
CA VAL A 154 -14.84 -6.91 -2.21
C VAL A 154 -13.32 -7.00 -2.33
N GLU A 155 -12.63 -5.87 -2.57
CA GLU A 155 -11.16 -5.74 -2.50
C GLU A 155 -10.58 -6.35 -1.21
N ALA A 156 -11.20 -6.04 -0.05
CA ALA A 156 -10.75 -6.57 1.22
C ALA A 156 -10.88 -8.11 1.31
N ARG A 157 -11.88 -8.71 0.65
CA ARG A 157 -12.07 -10.17 0.59
C ARG A 157 -11.08 -10.81 -0.38
N HIS A 158 -10.81 -10.17 -1.51
CA HIS A 158 -9.79 -10.61 -2.45
C HIS A 158 -8.41 -10.59 -1.78
N SER A 159 -8.03 -9.48 -1.15
CA SER A 159 -6.81 -9.36 -0.34
C SER A 159 -6.71 -10.46 0.72
N ALA A 160 -7.77 -10.66 1.53
CA ALA A 160 -7.79 -11.71 2.55
C ALA A 160 -7.60 -13.12 1.96
N PHE A 161 -8.24 -13.41 0.82
CA PHE A 161 -8.11 -14.68 0.12
C PHE A 161 -6.68 -14.92 -0.37
N ILE A 162 -6.07 -13.95 -1.05
CA ILE A 162 -4.70 -14.06 -1.56
C ILE A 162 -3.69 -14.16 -0.41
N ARG A 163 -3.85 -13.37 0.64
CA ARG A 163 -3.01 -13.44 1.85
C ARG A 163 -3.06 -14.82 2.48
N SER A 164 -4.25 -15.39 2.64
CA SER A 164 -4.41 -16.76 3.16
C SER A 164 -3.71 -17.79 2.27
N ALA A 165 -3.79 -17.65 0.94
CA ALA A 165 -3.13 -18.54 -0.01
C ALA A 165 -1.59 -18.54 0.14
N LEU A 166 -1.03 -17.39 0.53
CA LEU A 166 0.40 -17.22 0.82
C LEU A 166 0.79 -17.65 2.24
N GLY A 167 -0.12 -18.24 3.02
CA GLY A 167 0.13 -18.59 4.42
C GLY A 167 0.23 -17.37 5.36
N ARG A 168 -0.30 -16.21 4.95
CA ARG A 168 -0.30 -14.98 5.75
C ARG A 168 -1.65 -14.82 6.47
N LYS A 169 -1.67 -13.96 7.49
CA LYS A 169 -2.92 -13.58 8.17
C LYS A 169 -3.86 -12.89 7.17
N PRO A 170 -5.09 -13.39 6.97
CA PRO A 170 -6.07 -12.77 6.06
C PRO A 170 -6.56 -11.40 6.55
N PHE A 171 -6.58 -11.18 7.87
CA PHE A 171 -6.98 -9.92 8.51
C PHE A 171 -5.99 -9.62 9.67
N PRO A 172 -4.79 -9.11 9.36
CA PRO A 172 -3.72 -8.95 10.34
C PRO A 172 -4.04 -7.92 11.44
N LYS A 173 -4.88 -6.92 11.13
CA LYS A 173 -5.30 -5.85 12.03
C LYS A 173 -6.83 -5.73 12.02
N PRO A 174 -7.45 -5.18 13.08
CA PRO A 174 -8.90 -4.94 13.12
C PRO A 174 -9.36 -3.78 12.20
N TYR A 175 -8.42 -3.00 11.67
CA TYR A 175 -8.67 -1.90 10.75
C TYR A 175 -7.65 -1.95 9.62
N ASP A 176 -8.11 -1.75 8.38
CA ASP A 176 -7.25 -1.58 7.22
C ASP A 176 -6.57 -0.21 7.22
N THR A 177 -5.49 -0.09 6.44
CA THR A 177 -4.63 1.11 6.41
C THR A 177 -5.07 2.04 5.28
N PRO A 178 -5.67 3.21 5.53
CA PRO A 178 -5.89 4.19 4.47
C PRO A 178 -4.57 4.82 4.03
N LEU A 179 -4.40 4.99 2.72
CA LEU A 179 -3.31 5.78 2.14
C LEU A 179 -3.86 7.00 1.42
N ASN A 180 -3.06 8.06 1.32
CA ASN A 180 -3.42 9.22 0.52
C ASN A 180 -3.18 8.96 -0.98
N PHE A 181 -3.65 9.88 -1.84
CA PHE A 181 -3.55 9.70 -3.29
C PHE A 181 -2.13 9.60 -3.81
N ASN A 182 -1.19 10.43 -3.34
CA ASN A 182 0.20 10.41 -3.80
C ASN A 182 0.92 9.14 -3.34
N GLN A 183 0.61 8.65 -2.14
CA GLN A 183 1.11 7.39 -1.61
C GLN A 183 0.70 6.20 -2.49
N VAL A 184 -0.59 6.05 -2.78
CA VAL A 184 -1.07 4.98 -3.67
C VAL A 184 -0.58 5.18 -5.10
N TYR A 185 -0.60 6.41 -5.61
CA TYR A 185 -0.10 6.69 -6.95
C TYR A 185 1.37 6.30 -7.08
N SER A 186 2.19 6.50 -6.05
CA SER A 186 3.58 6.03 -6.01
C SER A 186 3.68 4.50 -6.13
N LEU A 187 2.78 3.76 -5.47
CA LEU A 187 2.73 2.31 -5.54
C LEU A 187 2.27 1.81 -6.92
N ALA A 188 1.32 2.48 -7.55
CA ALA A 188 0.79 2.08 -8.86
C ALA A 188 1.70 2.49 -10.03
N ALA A 189 2.30 3.68 -9.96
CA ALA A 189 3.03 4.29 -11.07
C ALA A 189 4.20 3.43 -11.59
N GLN A 190 4.81 2.63 -10.73
CA GLN A 190 5.90 1.72 -11.12
C GLN A 190 5.49 0.64 -12.12
N PHE A 191 4.19 0.32 -12.21
CA PHE A 191 3.66 -0.68 -13.14
C PHE A 191 3.14 -0.06 -14.44
N VAL A 192 2.96 1.27 -14.49
CA VAL A 192 2.49 1.98 -15.68
C VAL A 192 3.65 2.18 -16.65
N SER A 193 3.57 1.56 -17.81
CA SER A 193 4.58 1.69 -18.87
C SER A 193 4.36 2.93 -19.75
N SER A 194 3.10 3.26 -20.05
CA SER A 194 2.76 4.43 -20.87
C SER A 194 1.27 4.76 -20.82
N PHE A 195 0.95 6.04 -20.97
CA PHE A 195 -0.40 6.51 -21.30
C PHE A 195 -0.53 6.78 -22.80
N ALA A 196 -1.75 6.71 -23.32
CA ALA A 196 -2.03 7.13 -24.70
C ALA A 196 -1.68 8.62 -24.90
N PRO A 197 -1.21 9.02 -26.10
CA PRO A 197 -0.94 10.42 -26.38
C PRO A 197 -2.18 11.30 -26.17
N GLY A 198 -2.02 12.38 -25.39
CA GLY A 198 -3.10 13.31 -25.09
C GLY A 198 -4.01 12.91 -23.91
N THR A 199 -3.70 11.82 -23.20
CA THR A 199 -4.36 11.52 -21.92
C THR A 199 -4.12 12.66 -20.93
N PRO A 200 -5.16 13.21 -20.29
CA PRO A 200 -5.01 14.23 -19.25
C PRO A 200 -4.16 13.72 -18.08
N GLU A 201 -3.24 14.55 -17.59
CA GLU A 201 -2.48 14.24 -16.38
C GLU A 201 -3.39 14.31 -15.14
N LEU A 202 -3.30 13.28 -14.30
CA LEU A 202 -3.91 13.32 -12.96
C LEU A 202 -3.03 14.15 -12.02
N PRO A 203 -3.60 14.89 -11.04
CA PRO A 203 -2.85 15.80 -10.18
C PRO A 203 -2.13 15.07 -9.04
N PHE A 204 -1.61 13.86 -9.31
CA PHE A 204 -0.90 13.04 -8.33
C PHE A 204 0.56 12.92 -8.71
N LYS A 205 1.42 12.96 -7.70
CA LYS A 205 2.87 12.91 -7.84
C LYS A 205 3.39 11.65 -7.16
N ALA A 206 4.11 10.84 -7.92
CA ALA A 206 4.84 9.73 -7.36
C ALA A 206 6.02 10.27 -6.54
N PHE A 207 6.17 9.76 -5.32
CA PHE A 207 7.36 9.98 -4.53
C PHE A 207 8.55 9.21 -5.11
N PRO A 208 9.79 9.61 -4.81
CA PRO A 208 10.96 8.81 -5.11
C PRO A 208 10.81 7.37 -4.56
N PRO A 209 11.07 6.33 -5.37
CA PRO A 209 10.89 4.93 -4.94
C PRO A 209 11.69 4.60 -3.67
N LEU A 210 11.18 3.67 -2.88
CA LEU A 210 11.79 3.25 -1.62
C LEU A 210 11.91 1.72 -1.59
N GLU A 211 13.13 1.21 -1.73
CA GLU A 211 13.41 -0.22 -1.54
C GLU A 211 13.49 -0.52 -0.03
N VAL A 212 12.69 -1.49 0.43
CA VAL A 212 12.61 -1.89 1.84
C VAL A 212 13.21 -3.28 2.01
N ASP A 213 14.23 -3.39 2.84
CA ASP A 213 14.87 -4.65 3.21
C ASP A 213 14.67 -4.91 4.71
N ILE A 214 13.89 -5.94 5.04
CA ILE A 214 13.54 -6.29 6.42
C ILE A 214 14.55 -7.33 6.92
N GLY A 215 15.41 -6.90 7.84
CA GLY A 215 16.36 -7.77 8.53
C GLY A 215 15.86 -8.19 9.92
N THR A 216 16.64 -9.05 10.58
CA THR A 216 16.38 -9.52 11.94
C THR A 216 16.46 -8.39 12.99
N ASP A 217 17.34 -7.42 12.77
CA ASP A 217 17.65 -6.37 13.75
C ASP A 217 17.06 -5.00 13.36
N GLY A 218 16.35 -4.92 12.24
CA GLY A 218 15.79 -3.67 11.76
C GLY A 218 15.42 -3.66 10.29
N VAL A 219 15.06 -2.47 9.80
CA VAL A 219 14.71 -2.23 8.40
C VAL A 219 15.75 -1.33 7.76
N THR A 220 16.20 -1.71 6.58
CA THR A 220 17.13 -0.94 5.75
C THR A 220 16.40 -0.41 4.52
N PHE A 221 16.60 0.88 4.25
CA PHE A 221 16.10 1.57 3.07
C PHE A 221 17.27 1.85 2.13
N LYS A 222 17.48 0.95 1.17
CA LYS A 222 18.70 0.93 0.34
C LYS A 222 18.78 2.17 -0.56
N GLY A 223 19.94 2.80 -0.62
CA GLY A 223 20.23 3.98 -1.44
C GLY A 223 19.51 5.27 -1.01
N ALA A 224 18.52 5.17 -0.13
CA ALA A 224 17.58 6.25 0.14
C ALA A 224 18.23 7.52 0.71
N TYR A 225 19.33 7.40 1.48
CA TYR A 225 20.05 8.58 1.97
C TYR A 225 20.80 9.29 0.85
N ALA A 226 21.56 8.54 0.04
CA ALA A 226 22.31 9.11 -1.08
C ALA A 226 21.36 9.77 -2.09
N ASP A 227 20.24 9.12 -2.40
CA ASP A 227 19.23 9.64 -3.33
C ASP A 227 18.57 10.91 -2.79
N ALA A 228 18.19 10.94 -1.51
CA ALA A 228 17.57 12.11 -0.89
C ALA A 228 18.49 13.34 -0.88
N VAL A 229 19.78 13.15 -0.58
CA VAL A 229 20.80 14.21 -0.64
C VAL A 229 21.03 14.68 -2.08
N SER A 230 21.17 13.74 -3.01
CA SER A 230 21.42 14.04 -4.44
C SER A 230 20.24 14.83 -5.05
N ALA A 231 19.02 14.46 -4.70
CA ALA A 231 17.80 15.15 -5.12
C ALA A 231 17.58 16.51 -4.40
N GLY A 232 18.39 16.84 -3.38
CA GLY A 232 18.24 18.06 -2.59
C GLY A 232 16.98 18.09 -1.71
N THR A 233 16.36 16.94 -1.48
CA THR A 233 15.15 16.82 -0.63
C THR A 233 15.47 16.96 0.86
N ILE A 234 16.72 16.66 1.24
CA ILE A 234 17.26 16.88 2.59
C ILE A 234 18.68 17.44 2.53
N GLN A 235 19.07 18.14 3.58
CA GLN A 235 20.48 18.51 3.81
C GLN A 235 21.20 17.40 4.58
N PRO A 236 22.51 17.15 4.34
CA PRO A 236 23.28 16.21 5.14
C PRO A 236 23.15 16.49 6.65
N GLY A 237 22.82 15.47 7.43
CA GLY A 237 22.60 15.58 8.88
C GLY A 237 21.20 16.06 9.30
N GLN A 238 20.31 16.37 8.35
CA GLN A 238 18.90 16.63 8.66
C GLN A 238 18.23 15.36 9.18
N ALA A 239 17.40 15.51 10.22
CA ALA A 239 16.66 14.40 10.80
C ALA A 239 15.61 13.86 9.80
N VAL A 240 15.56 12.54 9.69
CA VAL A 240 14.59 11.81 8.86
C VAL A 240 13.99 10.70 9.72
N TYR A 241 12.73 10.41 9.47
CA TYR A 241 11.95 9.40 10.17
C TYR A 241 11.37 8.43 9.14
N ALA A 242 11.43 7.15 9.44
CA ALA A 242 10.61 6.15 8.78
C ALA A 242 9.21 6.19 9.41
N VAL A 243 8.25 6.67 8.64
CA VAL A 243 6.86 6.80 9.05
C VAL A 243 6.08 5.59 8.54
N HIS A 244 5.69 4.72 9.46
CA HIS A 244 4.96 3.49 9.16
C HIS A 244 3.47 3.69 9.36
N PHE A 245 2.67 3.15 8.45
CA PHE A 245 1.21 3.13 8.51
C PHE A 245 0.74 1.68 8.65
N SER A 246 -0.04 1.39 9.70
CA SER A 246 -0.60 0.06 9.93
C SER A 246 -1.94 0.17 10.66
N GLY A 247 -3.01 -0.21 9.96
CA GLY A 247 -4.37 0.13 10.35
C GLY A 247 -4.54 1.64 10.44
N LEU A 248 -5.16 2.11 11.52
CA LEU A 248 -5.35 3.54 11.76
C LEU A 248 -4.18 4.20 12.51
N ASP A 249 -3.15 3.42 12.84
CA ASP A 249 -1.99 3.89 13.59
C ASP A 249 -0.88 4.41 12.66
N THR A 250 -0.18 5.45 13.10
CA THR A 250 1.00 5.99 12.42
C THR A 250 2.19 6.03 13.37
N TYR A 251 3.31 5.43 12.97
CA TYR A 251 4.49 5.28 13.81
C TYR A 251 5.67 6.03 13.21
N TYR A 252 6.27 6.93 14.00
CA TYR A 252 7.42 7.73 13.58
C TYR A 252 8.68 7.15 14.23
N VAL A 253 9.57 6.59 13.41
CA VAL A 253 10.81 5.96 13.89
C VAL A 253 12.00 6.74 13.36
N PRO A 254 12.89 7.30 14.21
CA PRO A 254 14.08 7.99 13.75
C PRO A 254 14.94 7.08 12.87
N ALA A 255 15.25 7.53 11.65
CA ALA A 255 16.14 6.85 10.73
C ALA A 255 17.59 7.29 10.96
N VAL A 256 18.50 6.33 10.89
CA VAL A 256 19.94 6.54 11.04
C VAL A 256 20.60 6.34 9.69
N VAL A 257 21.55 7.22 9.35
CA VAL A 257 22.35 7.07 8.11
C VAL A 257 23.34 5.93 8.29
N SER A 258 23.37 5.00 7.34
CA SER A 258 24.34 3.91 7.28
C SER A 258 24.90 3.80 5.86
N GLY A 259 26.04 4.44 5.60
CA GLY A 259 26.60 4.52 4.26
C GLY A 259 25.69 5.31 3.32
N ASN A 260 25.16 4.67 2.28
CA ASN A 260 24.21 5.26 1.33
C ASN A 260 22.74 5.06 1.74
N ASP A 261 22.49 4.33 2.83
CA ASP A 261 21.17 3.87 3.22
C ASP A 261 20.65 4.64 4.43
N TYR A 262 19.34 4.55 4.64
CA TYR A 262 18.74 4.79 5.96
C TYR A 262 18.43 3.46 6.64
N THR A 263 18.59 3.39 7.96
CA THR A 263 18.21 2.23 8.76
C THR A 263 17.37 2.63 9.97
N VAL A 264 16.48 1.74 10.40
CA VAL A 264 15.72 1.89 11.64
C VAL A 264 15.83 0.64 12.51
N ALA A 265 15.98 0.84 13.82
CA ALA A 265 16.12 -0.25 14.78
C ALA A 265 14.75 -0.89 15.04
N GLY A 266 14.53 -2.07 14.46
CA GLY A 266 13.29 -2.85 14.56
C GLY A 266 12.01 -2.15 14.05
N PRO A 267 11.08 -2.87 13.42
CA PRO A 267 9.72 -2.34 13.27
C PRO A 267 9.10 -2.08 14.66
N PRO A 268 8.36 -0.97 14.86
CA PRO A 268 7.59 -0.73 16.08
C PRO A 268 6.71 -1.92 16.48
N SER A 269 6.53 -2.14 17.78
CA SER A 269 5.58 -3.13 18.27
C SER A 269 4.15 -2.77 17.83
N GLY A 270 3.39 -3.77 17.37
CA GLY A 270 2.00 -3.60 16.92
C GLY A 270 1.81 -3.43 15.41
N LEU A 271 2.89 -3.47 14.64
CA LEU A 271 2.85 -3.66 13.20
C LEU A 271 2.53 -5.13 12.86
N ASP A 272 1.58 -5.36 11.95
CA ASP A 272 1.21 -6.69 11.45
C ASP A 272 0.60 -6.54 10.05
N GLY A 273 0.84 -7.51 9.18
CA GLY A 273 0.35 -7.55 7.81
C GLY A 273 1.13 -6.73 6.81
N GLN A 274 0.42 -6.22 5.80
CA GLN A 274 0.96 -5.28 4.82
C GLN A 274 1.08 -3.89 5.45
N VAL A 275 2.31 -3.50 5.74
CA VAL A 275 2.67 -2.21 6.35
C VAL A 275 3.27 -1.31 5.28
N TYR A 276 2.83 -0.05 5.26
CA TYR A 276 3.35 0.96 4.36
C TYR A 276 4.33 1.86 5.09
N VAL A 277 5.38 2.28 4.40
CA VAL A 277 6.40 3.16 4.98
C VAL A 277 6.82 4.25 4.02
N VAL A 278 6.98 5.46 4.54
CA VAL A 278 7.63 6.57 3.83
C VAL A 278 8.80 7.08 4.67
N LEU A 279 9.79 7.66 4.01
CA LEU A 279 10.78 8.49 4.68
C LEU A 279 10.30 9.93 4.66
N SER A 280 10.32 10.59 5.81
CA SER A 280 9.84 11.95 5.98
C SER A 280 10.71 12.74 6.94
N THR A 281 10.70 14.07 6.79
CA THR A 281 11.31 15.00 7.75
C THR A 281 10.38 15.32 8.93
N ALA A 282 9.16 14.78 8.93
CA ALA A 282 8.20 14.90 10.02
C ALA A 282 8.54 13.97 11.19
N ASP A 283 8.54 14.51 12.41
CA ASP A 283 8.82 13.79 13.65
C ASP A 283 7.57 13.21 14.33
N GLY A 284 6.38 13.56 13.82
CA GLY A 284 5.08 13.18 14.38
C GLY A 284 4.69 13.94 15.65
N SER A 285 5.58 14.74 16.23
CA SER A 285 5.37 15.48 17.47
C SER A 285 5.10 16.97 17.21
N SER A 286 5.96 17.60 16.40
CA SER A 286 5.86 18.98 15.97
C SER A 286 5.21 19.09 14.59
N THR A 287 5.47 18.12 13.72
CA THR A 287 4.96 18.08 12.35
C THR A 287 4.46 16.68 12.04
N LYS A 288 3.25 16.58 11.47
CA LYS A 288 2.72 15.30 10.96
C LYS A 288 3.19 15.06 9.53
N VAL A 289 3.30 13.79 9.16
CA VAL A 289 3.65 13.42 7.77
C VAL A 289 2.65 14.00 6.78
N SER A 290 3.16 14.52 5.67
CA SER A 290 2.40 15.05 4.55
C SER A 290 3.18 14.86 3.25
N ASP A 291 2.57 15.19 2.11
CA ASP A 291 3.23 15.05 0.81
C ASP A 291 4.44 16.00 0.69
N GLU A 292 4.37 17.18 1.31
CA GLU A 292 5.42 18.20 1.25
C GLU A 292 6.68 17.82 2.02
N ASN A 293 6.54 16.99 3.06
CA ASN A 293 7.65 16.58 3.92
C ASN A 293 8.09 15.13 3.70
N THR A 294 7.45 14.41 2.76
CA THR A 294 7.84 13.07 2.32
C THR A 294 8.99 13.15 1.32
N ILE A 295 10.09 12.44 1.61
CA ILE A 295 11.32 12.48 0.79
C ILE A 295 11.47 11.26 -0.12
N ALA A 296 10.92 10.11 0.29
CA ALA A 296 10.88 8.88 -0.49
C ALA A 296 9.74 7.98 0.00
N GLY A 297 9.17 7.18 -0.89
CA GLY A 297 8.07 6.29 -0.61
C GLY A 297 7.28 5.87 -1.87
N VAL A 298 6.27 5.03 -1.74
CA VAL A 298 5.91 4.28 -0.54
C VAL A 298 6.62 2.92 -0.61
N GLY A 299 7.31 2.55 0.45
CA GLY A 299 7.82 1.20 0.64
C GLY A 299 6.74 0.30 1.24
N ILE A 300 6.77 -0.99 0.90
CA ILE A 300 5.88 -2.00 1.48
C ILE A 300 6.70 -3.01 2.26
N ALA A 301 6.24 -3.34 3.47
CA ALA A 301 6.78 -4.38 4.32
C ALA A 301 5.66 -5.36 4.68
N GLU A 302 5.83 -6.65 4.34
CA GLU A 302 4.98 -7.69 4.93
C GLU A 302 5.58 -8.08 6.28
N ILE A 303 4.91 -7.67 7.36
CA ILE A 303 5.26 -8.02 8.73
C ILE A 303 4.35 -9.16 9.16
N SER A 304 4.91 -10.32 9.48
CA SER A 304 4.15 -11.45 9.99
C SER A 304 4.69 -11.93 11.33
N ASP A 305 3.77 -12.30 12.21
CA ASP A 305 4.10 -13.04 13.43
C ASP A 305 4.55 -14.47 13.03
N PRO A 306 5.77 -14.90 13.36
CA PRO A 306 6.27 -16.24 13.03
C PRO A 306 5.50 -17.38 13.72
N THR A 307 4.57 -17.07 14.64
CA THR A 307 3.70 -18.05 15.30
C THR A 307 2.42 -18.36 14.53
N TYR A 308 2.16 -17.69 13.41
CA TYR A 308 1.06 -18.02 12.51
C TYR A 308 1.43 -19.28 11.68
N VAL A 309 1.23 -20.44 12.29
CA VAL A 309 1.39 -21.79 11.68
C VAL A 309 0.13 -22.60 11.93
#